data_AF-A0A5B7B605-F1
#
_entry.id   AF-A0A5B7B605-F1
#
_cell.length_a   1.000
_cell.length_b   1.000
_cell.length_c   1.000
_cell.angle_alpha   90.00
_cell.angle_beta   90.00
_cell.angle_gamma   90.00
#
_symmetry.space_group_name_H-M   'P 1'
#
loop_
_entity.id
_entity.type
_entity.pdbx_description
1 polymer ?
#
loop_
_entity_poly.entity_id
_entity_poly.type
_entity_poly.pdbx_seq_one_letter_code
_entity_poly.pdbx_strand_id
1 'polypeptide(L)'
;MGRQKGEAARSKARPSSSSLAASLLPSGTAAVGFGGFVGSSRLDSSFSSEDTVQFLDIDGEVAQHLKRLARKDPTTKLKALSSLSMLLQQKSGKEVVPIIPQWAFEYKRLLLDYNREVRRATHDTMTNLVTAVGRDLAPHLKSLMGPWWFSQFDPVSEVSQAAKRSLQAAFPAQEKRLDALILCTTEIFMHLEENLKLTPESMSDKAAALDELEDMHQQVISSSLLALATLLDILLCLQFERPGFENITAEPKHASKARATAISYAEKLFSTHKYFLDFLKSQSPAIRSATYSVIRSFVKNIPHAFNEGNMKTVAAAILGAFQEKDPACHSSMWDTMLLFSKRFPNSWTTLNIHKTVLNRFWHFLRNGCFGSQQVSYPALILFLDTMPPEAIVGEKFFLEFFQNLWAGRNQSYSLNADRVAFFLAFRECFLWGLQNASRWSSLSVS
;
A
#
# COMPACT_ATOMS: atom_id res chain seq x y z
N MET A 1 -39.07 19.66 -64.42
CA MET A 1 -39.39 18.85 -63.21
C MET A 1 -38.08 18.36 -62.61
N GLY A 2 -37.77 18.46 -61.33
CA GLY A 2 -38.46 19.10 -60.20
C GLY A 2 -37.65 18.99 -58.89
N ARG A 3 -38.08 19.73 -57.86
CA ARG A 3 -37.55 19.82 -56.47
C ARG A 3 -36.31 20.71 -56.19
N GLN A 4 -36.31 21.24 -54.97
CA GLN A 4 -35.53 22.36 -54.44
C GLN A 4 -34.86 21.98 -53.11
N LYS A 5 -33.93 22.86 -52.68
CA LYS A 5 -33.62 23.27 -51.30
C LYS A 5 -33.00 22.25 -50.32
N GLY A 6 -31.94 22.72 -49.66
CA GLY A 6 -31.33 22.19 -48.45
C GLY A 6 -30.34 23.20 -47.89
N GLU A 7 -30.84 24.20 -47.14
CA GLU A 7 -30.00 25.19 -46.46
C GLU A 7 -29.29 24.54 -45.25
N ALA A 8 -27.97 24.74 -45.12
CA ALA A 8 -27.22 24.40 -43.91
C ALA A 8 -26.71 25.69 -43.26
N ALA A 9 -27.38 26.12 -42.19
CA ALA A 9 -27.10 27.39 -41.53
C ALA A 9 -25.76 27.39 -40.77
N ARG A 10 -24.97 28.45 -40.94
CA ARG A 10 -23.79 28.72 -40.11
C ARG A 10 -24.21 29.16 -38.70
N SER A 11 -24.17 28.26 -37.73
CA SER A 11 -24.34 28.59 -36.31
C SER A 11 -23.06 29.24 -35.74
N LYS A 12 -23.06 30.58 -35.62
CA LYS A 12 -22.07 31.28 -34.79
C LYS A 12 -22.49 31.21 -33.32
N ALA A 13 -21.95 30.24 -32.57
CA ALA A 13 -22.09 30.20 -31.12
C ALA A 13 -21.37 31.41 -30.47
N ARG A 14 -22.09 32.18 -29.66
CA ARG A 14 -21.50 33.18 -28.73
C ARG A 14 -21.12 32.48 -27.42
N PRO A 15 -20.02 32.85 -26.74
CA PRO A 15 -19.75 32.40 -25.39
C PRO A 15 -20.72 33.05 -24.38
N SER A 16 -21.25 32.27 -23.44
CA SER A 16 -22.08 32.78 -22.34
C SER A 16 -21.23 33.49 -21.28
N SER A 17 -21.50 34.77 -21.02
CA SER A 17 -20.81 35.55 -19.99
C SER A 17 -21.36 35.25 -18.58
N SER A 18 -20.49 34.78 -17.69
CA SER A 18 -20.80 34.38 -16.31
C SER A 18 -21.05 35.54 -15.32
N SER A 19 -21.12 36.78 -15.80
CA SER A 19 -21.30 37.99 -14.97
C SER A 19 -22.67 38.13 -14.31
N LEU A 20 -23.72 37.51 -14.88
CA LEU A 20 -25.10 37.70 -14.41
C LEU A 20 -25.52 36.78 -13.25
N ALA A 21 -24.71 35.76 -12.93
CA ALA A 21 -24.96 34.85 -11.81
C ALA A 21 -24.42 35.38 -10.46
N ALA A 22 -23.51 36.37 -10.49
CA ALA A 22 -22.89 36.94 -9.30
C ALA A 22 -23.76 37.98 -8.57
N SER A 23 -24.86 38.44 -9.18
CA SER A 23 -25.74 39.50 -8.66
C SER A 23 -26.97 39.02 -7.90
N LEU A 24 -27.08 37.72 -7.60
CA LEU A 24 -28.27 37.10 -6.98
C LEU A 24 -28.00 36.46 -5.59
N LEU A 25 -26.88 36.77 -4.95
CA LEU A 25 -26.62 36.36 -3.56
C LEU A 25 -26.99 37.50 -2.59
N PRO A 26 -27.88 37.27 -1.61
CA PRO A 26 -28.19 38.26 -0.58
C PRO A 26 -26.98 38.58 0.30
N SER A 27 -26.73 39.86 0.56
CA SER A 27 -25.71 40.29 1.52
C SER A 27 -26.20 40.11 2.96
N GLY A 28 -25.53 39.24 3.71
CA GLY A 28 -25.54 39.24 5.16
C GLY A 28 -26.35 38.13 5.83
N THR A 29 -25.64 37.17 6.45
CA THR A 29 -25.88 36.72 7.83
C THR A 29 -24.70 35.85 8.27
N ALA A 30 -24.27 36.00 9.53
CA ALA A 30 -23.20 35.17 10.10
C ALA A 30 -23.76 33.83 10.58
N ALA A 31 -23.01 32.75 10.38
CA ALA A 31 -23.26 31.44 10.99
C ALA A 31 -21.98 31.00 11.73
N VAL A 32 -22.12 30.64 13.01
CA VAL A 32 -21.00 30.38 13.94
C VAL A 32 -21.11 28.96 14.52
N GLY A 33 -20.01 28.21 14.52
CA GLY A 33 -19.86 26.90 15.21
C GLY A 33 -20.53 25.68 14.52
N PHE A 34 -20.31 24.41 14.87
CA PHE A 34 -19.31 23.71 15.73
C PHE A 34 -19.50 22.17 15.53
N GLY A 35 -18.57 21.22 15.72
CA GLY A 35 -17.12 21.23 16.01
C GLY A 35 -16.61 19.87 16.53
N GLY A 36 -15.51 19.30 15.97
CA GLY A 36 -14.89 18.02 16.35
C GLY A 36 -14.14 17.35 15.16
N PHE A 37 -12.98 16.68 15.29
CA PHE A 37 -12.29 16.13 16.46
C PHE A 37 -10.74 16.23 16.36
N VAL A 38 -10.12 16.54 17.52
CA VAL A 38 -8.72 16.35 18.01
C VAL A 38 -7.56 16.03 17.04
N GLY A 39 -6.50 16.86 17.07
CA GLY A 39 -5.16 16.48 16.59
C GLY A 39 -4.19 17.63 16.27
N SER A 40 -3.55 18.21 17.29
CA SER A 40 -2.45 19.22 17.21
C SER A 40 -2.76 20.61 16.62
N SER A 41 -2.65 21.63 17.48
CA SER A 41 -2.25 23.02 17.17
C SER A 41 -2.69 23.63 15.83
N ARG A 42 -3.99 23.96 15.69
CA ARG A 42 -4.41 24.98 14.73
C ARG A 42 -4.08 26.37 15.29
N LEU A 43 -3.18 27.10 14.62
CA LEU A 43 -3.15 28.55 14.74
C LEU A 43 -4.32 29.09 13.92
N ASP A 44 -5.40 29.44 14.61
CA ASP A 44 -6.64 29.86 13.97
C ASP A 44 -6.51 31.27 13.37
N SER A 45 -6.98 31.45 12.14
CA SER A 45 -6.81 32.70 11.40
C SER A 45 -7.91 33.71 11.72
N SER A 46 -7.79 34.41 12.84
CA SER A 46 -8.58 35.62 13.13
C SER A 46 -7.68 36.86 13.15
N PHE A 47 -7.78 37.68 12.10
CA PHE A 47 -7.08 38.96 12.01
C PHE A 47 -7.80 40.04 12.85
N SER A 48 -7.33 40.26 14.07
CA SER A 48 -7.61 41.49 14.83
C SER A 48 -6.57 41.69 15.95
N SER A 49 -5.77 42.74 15.80
CA SER A 49 -5.03 43.49 16.85
C SER A 49 -4.29 42.73 17.97
N GLU A 50 -2.97 42.90 17.98
CA GLU A 50 -2.12 42.94 19.20
C GLU A 50 -2.14 41.71 20.12
N ASP A 51 -1.56 40.60 19.66
CA ASP A 51 -0.57 39.90 20.49
C ASP A 51 0.40 39.08 19.63
N THR A 52 1.62 39.59 19.47
CA THR A 52 2.62 38.98 18.60
C THR A 52 3.40 37.92 19.37
N VAL A 53 2.99 36.65 19.26
CA VAL A 53 3.92 35.54 19.49
C VAL A 53 5.06 35.72 18.48
N GLN A 54 6.24 36.11 18.96
CA GLN A 54 7.39 36.39 18.12
C GLN A 54 7.86 35.09 17.43
N PHE A 55 7.41 34.89 16.20
CA PHE A 55 7.99 33.91 15.29
C PHE A 55 9.45 34.32 15.04
N LEU A 56 10.37 33.55 15.62
CA LEU A 56 11.81 33.75 15.48
C LEU A 56 12.25 33.67 14.01
N ASP A 57 12.51 34.84 13.43
CA ASP A 57 13.44 35.10 12.32
C ASP A 57 13.42 34.10 11.14
N ILE A 58 12.23 33.61 10.76
CA ILE A 58 12.05 32.88 9.50
C ILE A 58 12.02 33.92 8.38
N ASP A 59 12.99 33.84 7.49
CA ASP A 59 13.05 34.59 6.24
C ASP A 59 11.68 34.64 5.54
N GLY A 60 11.19 35.86 5.32
CA GLY A 60 9.88 36.12 4.74
C GLY A 60 9.68 35.46 3.37
N GLU A 61 10.74 35.23 2.59
CA GLU A 61 10.66 34.52 1.32
C GLU A 61 10.33 33.02 1.53
N VAL A 62 11.01 32.36 2.47
CA VAL A 62 10.75 30.95 2.81
C VAL A 62 9.35 30.77 3.39
N ALA A 63 8.93 31.65 4.31
CA ALA A 63 7.58 31.65 4.85
C ALA A 63 6.51 31.86 3.76
N GLN A 64 6.77 32.75 2.79
CA GLN A 64 5.88 32.97 1.66
C GLN A 64 5.75 31.72 0.77
N HIS A 65 6.85 31.01 0.49
CA HIS A 65 6.83 29.78 -0.29
C HIS A 65 6.10 28.64 0.43
N LEU A 66 6.34 28.43 1.72
CA LEU A 66 5.60 27.46 2.53
C LEU A 66 4.08 27.74 2.49
N LYS A 67 3.66 29.01 2.64
CA LYS A 67 2.25 29.42 2.53
C LYS A 67 1.63 29.17 1.14
N ARG A 68 2.44 29.10 0.07
CA ARG A 68 1.96 28.76 -1.29
C ARG A 68 1.71 27.25 -1.47
N LEU A 69 2.31 26.38 -0.66
CA LEU A 69 2.11 24.92 -0.72
C LEU A 69 0.66 24.53 -0.35
N ALA A 70 0.03 25.28 0.56
CA ALA A 70 -1.36 25.08 0.98
C ALA A 70 -2.44 25.49 -0.06
N ARG A 71 -2.06 25.93 -1.28
CA ARG A 71 -3.00 26.25 -2.37
C ARG A 71 -3.59 24.98 -3.00
N LYS A 72 -4.63 25.08 -3.84
CA LYS A 72 -5.19 23.92 -4.58
C LYS A 72 -4.38 23.62 -5.85
N ASP A 73 -4.04 24.64 -6.63
CA ASP A 73 -3.43 24.49 -7.96
C ASP A 73 -2.04 23.80 -7.92
N PRO A 74 -1.86 22.65 -8.61
CA PRO A 74 -0.58 21.95 -8.69
C PRO A 74 0.53 22.81 -9.30
N THR A 75 0.25 23.70 -10.27
CA THR A 75 1.31 24.51 -10.90
C THR A 75 1.91 25.52 -9.91
N THR A 76 1.08 26.07 -9.03
CA THR A 76 1.46 26.96 -7.93
C THR A 76 2.29 26.21 -6.89
N LYS A 77 1.91 24.96 -6.55
CA LYS A 77 2.71 24.10 -5.66
C LYS A 77 4.07 23.78 -6.27
N LEU A 78 4.11 23.35 -7.53
CA LEU A 78 5.37 23.02 -8.23
C LEU A 78 6.32 24.22 -8.32
N LYS A 79 5.80 25.41 -8.64
CA LYS A 79 6.59 26.66 -8.61
C LYS A 79 7.11 26.97 -7.21
N ALA A 80 6.27 26.81 -6.18
CA ALA A 80 6.67 27.04 -4.80
C ALA A 80 7.73 26.04 -4.30
N LEU A 81 7.60 24.75 -4.63
CA LEU A 81 8.58 23.69 -4.31
C LEU A 81 9.92 23.92 -5.04
N SER A 82 9.87 24.35 -6.30
CA SER A 82 11.07 24.69 -7.08
C SER A 82 11.83 25.87 -6.47
N SER A 83 11.15 26.98 -6.17
CA SER A 83 11.77 28.12 -5.48
C SER A 83 12.29 27.75 -4.09
N LEU A 84 11.50 27.02 -3.30
CA LEU A 84 11.92 26.57 -1.96
C LEU A 84 13.15 25.67 -2.03
N SER A 85 13.22 24.76 -3.01
CA SER A 85 14.41 23.93 -3.26
C SER A 85 15.67 24.77 -3.53
N MET A 86 15.57 25.82 -4.35
CA MET A 86 16.70 26.72 -4.63
C MET A 86 17.14 27.49 -3.38
N LEU A 87 16.20 28.00 -2.58
CA LEU A 87 16.50 28.71 -1.32
C LEU A 87 17.17 27.80 -0.29
N LEU A 88 16.71 26.55 -0.17
CA LEU A 88 17.28 25.55 0.74
C LEU A 88 18.74 25.18 0.39
N GLN A 89 19.13 25.27 -0.89
CA GLN A 89 20.52 25.05 -1.32
C GLN A 89 21.45 26.22 -1.01
N GLN A 90 20.90 27.42 -0.76
CA GLN A 90 21.67 28.64 -0.50
C GLN A 90 21.81 28.96 1.00
N LYS A 91 20.94 28.38 1.85
CA LYS A 91 20.87 28.64 3.29
C LYS A 91 21.70 27.66 4.11
N SER A 92 22.23 28.14 5.23
CA SER A 92 22.89 27.28 6.22
C SER A 92 21.85 26.45 7.00
N GLY A 93 22.23 25.28 7.50
CA GLY A 93 21.34 24.42 8.28
C GLY A 93 20.67 25.13 9.46
N LYS A 94 21.37 26.07 10.10
CA LYS A 94 20.85 26.90 11.21
C LYS A 94 19.65 27.76 10.81
N GLU A 95 19.61 28.27 9.58
CA GLU A 95 18.48 29.06 9.05
C GLU A 95 17.31 28.16 8.61
N VAL A 96 17.60 26.90 8.28
CA VAL A 96 16.59 25.93 7.82
C VAL A 96 15.90 25.24 8.99
N VAL A 97 16.60 24.95 10.10
CA VAL A 97 16.03 24.25 11.26
C VAL A 97 14.70 24.85 11.78
N PRO A 98 14.54 26.18 11.95
CA PRO A 98 13.29 26.79 12.41
C PRO A 98 12.06 26.49 11.52
N ILE A 99 12.26 26.16 10.24
CA ILE A 99 11.16 25.93 9.29
C ILE A 99 10.64 24.48 9.34
N ILE A 100 11.41 23.55 9.91
CA ILE A 100 11.13 22.11 9.85
C ILE A 100 9.74 21.75 10.41
N PRO A 101 9.23 22.34 11.51
CA PRO A 101 7.88 22.06 11.99
C PRO A 101 6.79 22.39 10.96
N GLN A 102 6.88 23.55 10.28
CA GLN A 102 5.93 23.93 9.24
C GLN A 102 6.11 23.09 7.97
N TRP A 103 7.35 22.76 7.61
CA TRP A 103 7.61 21.83 6.52
C TRP A 103 7.00 20.45 6.80
N ALA A 104 7.15 19.88 8.00
CA ALA A 104 6.58 18.59 8.35
C ALA A 104 5.05 18.55 8.21
N PHE A 105 4.37 19.64 8.57
CA PHE A 105 2.93 19.80 8.36
C PHE A 105 2.53 19.80 6.88
N GLU A 106 3.18 20.62 6.04
CA GLU A 106 2.87 20.66 4.61
C GLU A 106 3.32 19.38 3.87
N TYR A 107 4.46 18.79 4.27
CA TYR A 107 5.00 17.54 3.74
C TYR A 107 3.97 16.42 3.82
N LYS A 108 3.38 16.17 5.00
CA LYS A 108 2.32 15.16 5.17
C LYS A 108 1.15 15.37 4.19
N ARG A 109 0.78 16.62 3.89
CA ARG A 109 -0.35 16.97 3.00
C ARG A 109 0.01 16.85 1.52
N LEU A 110 1.21 17.29 1.14
CA LEU A 110 1.71 17.24 -0.24
C LEU A 110 1.94 15.81 -0.73
N LEU A 111 2.23 14.87 0.17
CA LEU A 111 2.35 13.44 -0.14
C LEU A 111 1.00 12.75 -0.44
N LEU A 112 -0.12 13.43 -0.17
CA LEU A 112 -1.46 13.00 -0.55
C LEU A 112 -1.97 13.76 -1.79
N ASP A 113 -1.14 14.57 -2.45
CA ASP A 113 -1.56 15.30 -3.65
C ASP A 113 -1.80 14.34 -4.83
N TYR A 114 -2.95 14.47 -5.50
CA TYR A 114 -3.29 13.71 -6.70
C TYR A 114 -2.20 13.84 -7.78
N ASN A 115 -1.61 15.03 -7.94
CA ASN A 115 -0.58 15.27 -8.92
C ASN A 115 0.76 14.64 -8.50
N ARG A 116 1.13 13.55 -9.16
CA ARG A 116 2.39 12.82 -8.94
C ARG A 116 3.64 13.69 -9.02
N GLU A 117 3.66 14.75 -9.83
CA GLU A 117 4.81 15.66 -9.91
C GLU A 117 4.94 16.51 -8.64
N VAL A 118 3.82 16.88 -7.99
CA VAL A 118 3.85 17.55 -6.69
C VAL A 118 4.43 16.61 -5.64
N ARG A 119 3.99 15.33 -5.61
CA ARG A 119 4.54 14.32 -4.69
C ARG A 119 6.05 14.10 -4.91
N ARG A 120 6.48 13.95 -6.16
CA ARG A 120 7.91 13.82 -6.52
C ARG A 120 8.73 15.05 -6.11
N ALA A 121 8.31 16.24 -6.54
CA ALA A 121 9.00 17.49 -6.24
C ALA A 121 9.06 17.80 -4.72
N THR A 122 8.10 17.29 -3.95
CA THR A 122 8.11 17.35 -2.49
C THR A 122 9.28 16.54 -1.90
N HIS A 123 9.59 15.36 -2.44
CA HIS A 123 10.78 14.60 -2.02
C HIS A 123 12.10 15.16 -2.55
N ASP A 124 12.11 15.74 -3.76
CA ASP A 124 13.31 16.44 -4.24
C ASP A 124 13.60 17.67 -3.36
N THR A 125 12.57 18.39 -2.91
CA THR A 125 12.68 19.49 -1.91
C THR A 125 13.12 18.96 -0.54
N MET A 126 12.56 17.83 -0.08
CA MET A 126 12.99 17.15 1.14
C MET A 126 14.48 16.79 1.09
N THR A 127 14.99 16.34 -0.06
CA THR A 127 16.41 16.02 -0.27
C THR A 127 17.30 17.25 -0.01
N ASN A 128 16.92 18.41 -0.53
CA ASN A 128 17.65 19.66 -0.29
C ASN A 128 17.59 20.06 1.20
N LEU A 129 16.40 20.00 1.83
CA LEU A 129 16.22 20.33 3.24
C LEU A 129 17.11 19.48 4.15
N VAL A 130 17.10 18.15 3.98
CA VAL A 130 17.86 17.25 4.87
C VAL A 130 19.36 17.32 4.62
N THR A 131 19.79 17.67 3.41
CA THR A 131 21.19 17.93 3.06
C THR A 131 21.70 19.22 3.74
N ALA A 132 20.89 20.28 3.75
CA ALA A 132 21.25 21.55 4.42
C ALA A 132 21.26 21.43 5.94
N VAL A 133 20.29 20.72 6.53
CA VAL A 133 20.11 20.56 7.98
C VAL A 133 21.06 19.53 8.60
N GLY A 134 21.33 18.42 7.90
CA GLY A 134 22.19 17.35 8.40
C GLY A 134 21.73 16.78 9.75
N ARG A 135 22.61 16.83 10.76
CA ARG A 135 22.36 16.22 12.09
C ARG A 135 21.25 16.90 12.89
N ASP A 136 20.99 18.18 12.63
CA ASP A 136 19.98 18.96 13.35
C ASP A 136 18.53 18.56 12.96
N LEU A 137 18.38 17.59 12.05
CA LEU A 137 17.11 16.95 11.71
C LEU A 137 16.62 16.03 12.84
N ALA A 138 17.52 15.51 13.68
CA ALA A 138 17.21 14.48 14.67
C ALA A 138 16.03 14.80 15.62
N PRO A 139 15.86 16.03 16.15
CA PRO A 139 14.71 16.38 17.00
C PRO A 139 13.36 16.31 16.27
N HIS A 140 13.36 16.46 14.94
CA HIS A 140 12.16 16.50 14.10
C HIS A 140 11.89 15.18 13.38
N LEU A 141 12.79 14.20 13.44
CA LEU A 141 12.71 12.97 12.66
C LEU A 141 11.40 12.21 12.87
N LYS A 142 10.89 12.21 14.10
CA LYS A 142 9.65 11.53 14.51
C LYS A 142 8.39 12.04 13.81
N SER A 143 8.28 13.35 13.53
CA SER A 143 7.11 13.89 12.81
C SER A 143 7.20 13.67 11.30
N LEU A 144 8.40 13.43 10.77
CA LEU A 144 8.66 13.27 9.34
C LEU A 144 8.64 11.80 8.91
N MET A 145 9.12 10.87 9.75
CA MET A 145 9.42 9.49 9.34
C MET A 145 8.19 8.68 8.91
N GLY A 146 7.02 8.90 9.52
CA GLY A 146 5.80 8.19 9.12
C GLY A 146 5.44 8.43 7.65
N PRO A 147 5.15 9.69 7.25
CA PRO A 147 4.89 10.04 5.85
C PRO A 147 6.05 9.68 4.92
N TRP A 148 7.30 9.83 5.37
CA TRP A 148 8.49 9.53 4.56
C TRP A 148 8.67 8.04 4.28
N TRP A 149 8.41 7.17 5.27
CA TRP A 149 8.42 5.73 5.12
C TRP A 149 7.33 5.27 4.15
N PHE A 150 6.11 5.74 4.37
CA PHE A 150 4.94 5.51 3.51
C PHE A 150 5.25 5.80 2.02
N SER A 151 5.86 6.94 1.73
CA SER A 151 6.13 7.36 0.35
C SER A 151 7.12 6.49 -0.44
N GLN A 152 7.93 5.65 0.23
CA GLN A 152 8.81 4.71 -0.48
C GLN A 152 8.06 3.59 -1.22
N PHE A 153 6.74 3.52 -1.03
CA PHE A 153 5.84 2.53 -1.61
C PHE A 153 4.79 3.14 -2.56
N ASP A 154 4.95 4.41 -2.94
CA ASP A 154 4.10 5.04 -3.96
C ASP A 154 4.11 4.21 -5.27
N PRO A 155 2.95 3.90 -5.87
CA PRO A 155 2.87 3.14 -7.11
C PRO A 155 3.54 3.84 -8.30
N VAL A 156 3.74 5.16 -8.25
CA VAL A 156 4.54 5.90 -9.22
C VAL A 156 6.01 5.74 -8.90
N SER A 157 6.74 5.05 -9.77
CA SER A 157 8.17 4.72 -9.61
C SER A 157 9.05 5.96 -9.36
N GLU A 158 8.77 7.06 -10.06
CA GLU A 158 9.50 8.32 -9.94
C GLU A 158 9.33 8.96 -8.55
N VAL A 159 8.14 8.83 -7.95
CA VAL A 159 7.83 9.35 -6.60
C VAL A 159 8.49 8.47 -5.55
N SER A 160 8.29 7.15 -5.61
CA SER A 160 8.88 6.23 -4.61
C SER A 160 10.41 6.22 -4.68
N GLN A 161 11.00 6.40 -5.85
CA GLN A 161 12.45 6.56 -6.00
C GLN A 161 12.95 7.92 -5.51
N ALA A 162 12.16 9.00 -5.59
CA ALA A 162 12.49 10.27 -4.96
C ALA A 162 12.42 10.18 -3.42
N ALA A 163 11.41 9.48 -2.87
CA ALA A 163 11.32 9.18 -1.45
C ALA A 163 12.54 8.37 -0.94
N LYS A 164 12.93 7.32 -1.67
CA LYS A 164 14.15 6.53 -1.39
C LYS A 164 15.42 7.39 -1.44
N ARG A 165 15.58 8.21 -2.48
CA ARG A 165 16.73 9.13 -2.63
C ARG A 165 16.83 10.13 -1.48
N SER A 166 15.73 10.77 -1.09
CA SER A 166 15.73 11.72 0.03
C SER A 166 16.11 11.05 1.36
N LEU A 167 15.57 9.85 1.65
CA LEU A 167 15.94 9.09 2.85
C LEU A 167 17.41 8.65 2.84
N GLN A 168 17.93 8.27 1.67
CA GLN A 168 19.35 7.94 1.47
C GLN A 168 20.27 9.17 1.65
N ALA A 169 19.82 10.37 1.27
CA ALA A 169 20.58 11.61 1.49
C ALA A 169 20.71 11.94 2.99
N ALA A 170 19.62 11.81 3.76
CA ALA A 170 19.65 11.99 5.22
C ALA A 170 20.43 10.88 5.94
N PHE A 171 20.33 9.63 5.46
CA PHE A 171 20.94 8.46 6.07
C PHE A 171 21.67 7.61 5.00
N PRO A 172 22.93 7.96 4.64
CA PRO A 172 23.67 7.26 3.57
C PRO A 172 23.97 5.79 3.91
N ALA A 173 24.32 5.50 5.15
CA ALA A 173 24.56 4.14 5.63
C ALA A 173 23.25 3.37 5.84
N GLN A 174 23.19 2.11 5.41
CA GLN A 174 22.01 1.26 5.57
C GLN A 174 21.66 1.00 7.03
N GLU A 175 22.67 0.83 7.89
CA GLU A 175 22.50 0.71 9.33
C GLU A 175 21.82 1.94 9.94
N LYS A 176 22.17 3.15 9.48
CA LYS A 176 21.54 4.40 9.95
C LYS A 176 20.10 4.56 9.47
N ARG A 177 19.75 4.01 8.30
CA ARG A 177 18.34 3.88 7.88
C ARG A 177 17.57 2.95 8.82
N LEU A 178 18.16 1.82 9.20
CA LEU A 178 17.53 0.89 10.16
C LEU A 178 17.38 1.52 11.56
N ASP A 179 18.41 2.19 12.07
CA ASP A 179 18.36 2.93 13.34
C ASP A 179 17.22 3.96 13.36
N ALA A 180 17.02 4.68 12.24
CA ALA A 180 15.94 5.66 12.10
C ALA A 180 14.54 5.01 12.15
N LEU A 181 14.35 3.84 11.53
CA LEU A 181 13.09 3.09 11.61
C LEU A 181 12.84 2.54 13.02
N ILE A 182 13.88 2.04 13.70
CA ILE A 182 13.82 1.58 15.08
C ILE A 182 13.43 2.73 16.03
N LEU A 183 14.03 3.92 15.85
CA LEU A 183 13.75 5.11 16.67
C LEU A 183 12.32 5.66 16.49
N CYS A 184 11.80 5.58 15.26
CA CYS A 184 10.51 6.15 14.86
C CYS A 184 9.40 5.10 14.66
N THR A 185 9.58 3.87 15.16
CA THR A 185 8.64 2.76 14.94
C THR A 185 7.21 3.15 15.32
N THR A 186 7.00 3.72 16.51
CA THR A 186 5.68 4.18 16.99
C THR A 186 5.04 5.18 16.03
N GLU A 187 5.78 6.19 15.60
CA GLU A 187 5.27 7.26 14.73
C GLU A 187 4.95 6.77 13.32
N ILE A 188 5.71 5.79 12.80
CA ILE A 188 5.40 5.13 11.54
C ILE A 188 4.08 4.34 11.67
N PHE A 189 3.93 3.50 12.70
CA PHE A 189 2.70 2.74 12.91
C PHE A 189 1.46 3.63 13.10
N MET A 190 1.58 4.74 13.84
CA MET A 190 0.48 5.71 13.98
C MET A 190 0.09 6.31 12.64
N HIS A 191 1.05 6.73 11.80
CA HIS A 191 0.74 7.29 10.49
C HIS A 191 0.08 6.28 9.54
N LEU A 192 0.53 5.01 9.57
CA LEU A 192 -0.10 3.95 8.78
C LEU A 192 -1.52 3.63 9.30
N GLU A 193 -1.75 3.65 10.62
CA GLU A 193 -3.09 3.50 11.22
C GLU A 193 -4.03 4.66 10.82
N GLU A 194 -3.53 5.89 10.74
CA GLU A 194 -4.29 7.04 10.22
C GLU A 194 -4.70 6.83 8.76
N ASN A 195 -3.73 6.50 7.89
CA ASN A 195 -3.99 6.33 6.46
C ASN A 195 -4.98 5.20 6.17
N LEU A 196 -4.89 4.08 6.90
CA LEU A 196 -5.79 2.92 6.74
C LEU A 196 -7.23 3.17 7.23
N LYS A 197 -7.50 4.31 7.89
CA LYS A 197 -8.85 4.76 8.30
C LYS A 197 -9.47 5.75 7.32
N LEU A 198 -8.72 6.24 6.33
CA LEU A 198 -9.23 7.17 5.33
C LEU A 198 -10.27 6.47 4.43
N THR A 199 -11.27 7.22 4.03
CA THR A 199 -12.22 6.93 2.94
C THR A 199 -12.06 7.99 1.84
N PRO A 200 -12.50 7.75 0.59
CA PRO A 200 -12.39 8.74 -0.49
C PRO A 200 -12.97 10.12 -0.13
N GLU A 201 -14.08 10.15 0.62
CA GLU A 201 -14.74 11.38 1.06
C GLU A 201 -13.90 12.17 2.08
N SER A 202 -13.08 11.48 2.88
CA SER A 202 -12.17 12.10 3.87
C SER A 202 -10.85 12.60 3.28
N MET A 203 -10.56 12.30 2.00
CA MET A 203 -9.30 12.69 1.35
C MET A 203 -9.22 14.18 0.98
N SER A 204 -10.34 14.91 0.94
CA SER A 204 -10.38 16.31 0.54
C SER A 204 -11.53 17.08 1.20
N ASP A 205 -11.21 18.19 1.88
CA ASP A 205 -12.19 19.15 2.44
C ASP A 205 -13.04 19.90 1.39
N LYS A 206 -12.87 19.59 0.10
CA LYS A 206 -13.40 20.36 -1.03
C LYS A 206 -13.84 19.43 -2.16
N ALA A 207 -14.80 19.91 -2.96
CA ALA A 207 -15.19 19.28 -4.22
C ALA A 207 -13.96 19.05 -5.13
N ALA A 208 -13.52 17.80 -5.15
CA ALA A 208 -12.71 17.15 -6.16
C ALA A 208 -13.62 16.17 -6.90
N ALA A 209 -13.16 15.62 -8.02
CA ALA A 209 -13.93 14.60 -8.73
C ALA A 209 -13.86 13.27 -7.96
N LEU A 210 -14.92 12.43 -8.03
CA LEU A 210 -14.96 11.19 -7.23
C LEU A 210 -13.91 10.17 -7.68
N ASP A 211 -13.64 10.10 -8.98
CA ASP A 211 -12.55 9.33 -9.58
C ASP A 211 -11.17 9.80 -9.08
N GLU A 212 -10.94 11.13 -9.00
CA GLU A 212 -9.73 11.72 -8.42
C GLU A 212 -9.52 11.26 -6.96
N LEU A 213 -10.59 11.27 -6.15
CA LEU A 213 -10.56 10.86 -4.75
C LEU A 213 -10.41 9.33 -4.57
N GLU A 214 -11.04 8.54 -5.44
CA GLU A 214 -10.87 7.09 -5.47
C GLU A 214 -9.44 6.69 -5.83
N ASP A 215 -8.82 7.32 -6.83
CA ASP A 215 -7.43 7.04 -7.21
C ASP A 215 -6.44 7.46 -6.11
N MET A 216 -6.65 8.63 -5.49
CA MET A 216 -5.88 9.06 -4.30
C MET A 216 -6.01 8.04 -3.15
N HIS A 217 -7.24 7.61 -2.85
CA HIS A 217 -7.50 6.63 -1.80
C HIS A 217 -6.83 5.29 -2.10
N GLN A 218 -6.93 4.81 -3.34
CA GLN A 218 -6.28 3.58 -3.78
C GLN A 218 -4.76 3.63 -3.65
N GLN A 219 -4.14 4.73 -4.07
CA GLN A 219 -2.70 4.98 -3.89
C GLN A 219 -2.32 4.92 -2.41
N VAL A 220 -3.06 5.61 -1.54
CA VAL A 220 -2.74 5.74 -0.11
C VAL A 220 -2.94 4.43 0.65
N ILE A 221 -4.02 3.69 0.40
CA ILE A 221 -4.25 2.40 1.06
C ILE A 221 -3.22 1.36 0.60
N SER A 222 -2.99 1.22 -0.72
CA SER A 222 -2.02 0.24 -1.24
C SER A 222 -0.59 0.53 -0.77
N SER A 223 -0.15 1.79 -0.82
CA SER A 223 1.17 2.21 -0.31
C SER A 223 1.29 1.98 1.20
N SER A 224 0.25 2.25 1.99
CA SER A 224 0.27 2.03 3.45
C SER A 224 0.33 0.55 3.83
N LEU A 225 -0.36 -0.32 3.09
CA LEU A 225 -0.28 -1.77 3.26
C LEU A 225 1.11 -2.30 2.91
N LEU A 226 1.71 -1.89 1.78
CA LEU A 226 3.07 -2.30 1.40
C LEU A 226 4.13 -1.77 2.40
N ALA A 227 3.95 -0.55 2.89
CA ALA A 227 4.79 0.05 3.92
C ALA A 227 4.70 -0.71 5.25
N LEU A 228 3.50 -1.16 5.64
CA LEU A 228 3.28 -2.00 6.82
C LEU A 228 3.96 -3.37 6.66
N ALA A 229 3.70 -4.09 5.56
CA ALA A 229 4.29 -5.40 5.29
C ALA A 229 5.83 -5.35 5.36
N THR A 230 6.42 -4.36 4.68
CA THR A 230 7.86 -4.19 4.61
C THR A 230 8.47 -3.77 5.95
N LEU A 231 7.77 -2.94 6.74
CA LEU A 231 8.21 -2.56 8.09
C LEU A 231 8.24 -3.78 9.02
N LEU A 232 7.23 -4.64 8.94
CA LEU A 232 7.18 -5.89 9.71
C LEU A 232 8.30 -6.85 9.30
N ASP A 233 8.53 -7.06 8.01
CA ASP A 233 9.64 -7.89 7.53
C ASP A 233 10.99 -7.31 8.00
N ILE A 234 11.22 -5.99 7.91
CA ILE A 234 12.48 -5.36 8.36
C ILE A 234 12.69 -5.46 9.88
N LEU A 235 11.68 -5.15 10.70
CA LEU A 235 11.83 -5.12 12.15
C LEU A 235 11.79 -6.51 12.80
N LEU A 236 11.10 -7.47 12.19
CA LEU A 236 10.81 -8.77 12.81
C LEU A 236 11.61 -9.94 12.20
N CYS A 237 11.96 -9.91 10.90
CA CYS A 237 12.65 -11.02 10.24
C CYS A 237 14.13 -11.17 10.66
N LEU A 238 14.73 -10.15 11.28
CA LEU A 238 16.15 -10.07 11.65
C LEU A 238 16.70 -11.23 12.51
N GLN A 239 15.83 -12.08 13.08
CA GLN A 239 16.25 -13.24 13.88
C GLN A 239 16.21 -14.61 13.16
N PHE A 240 15.56 -14.74 12.00
CA PHE A 240 15.31 -16.07 11.41
C PHE A 240 16.21 -16.45 10.22
N GLU A 241 16.99 -15.50 9.68
CA GLU A 241 17.81 -15.69 8.46
C GLU A 241 19.32 -15.48 8.72
N ARG A 242 19.81 -15.81 9.93
CA ARG A 242 21.26 -15.99 10.22
C ARG A 242 21.61 -17.46 10.53
N PRO A 243 21.45 -18.41 9.58
CA PRO A 243 22.06 -19.73 9.73
C PRO A 243 23.60 -19.58 9.70
N GLY A 244 24.26 -19.74 10.85
CA GLY A 244 25.72 -19.72 10.96
C GLY A 244 26.33 -18.74 11.99
N PHE A 245 25.53 -17.90 12.66
CA PHE A 245 26.02 -17.01 13.74
C PHE A 245 25.31 -17.30 15.08
N GLU A 246 25.53 -18.49 15.64
CA GLU A 246 25.13 -18.82 17.02
C GLU A 246 25.97 -18.11 18.09
N ASN A 247 26.97 -17.30 17.70
CA ASN A 247 27.84 -16.61 18.63
C ASN A 247 27.86 -15.09 18.42
N ILE A 248 27.47 -14.39 19.49
CA ILE A 248 27.87 -13.03 19.86
C ILE A 248 27.34 -11.90 18.95
N THR A 249 26.13 -11.44 19.27
CA THR A 249 25.91 -10.05 19.73
C THR A 249 24.54 -9.98 20.41
N ALA A 250 24.47 -9.47 21.64
CA ALA A 250 23.19 -9.21 22.28
C ALA A 250 22.42 -8.16 21.47
N GLU A 251 21.16 -8.45 21.11
CA GLU A 251 20.33 -7.52 20.36
C GLU A 251 20.27 -6.15 21.07
N PRO A 252 20.56 -5.03 20.39
CA PRO A 252 20.57 -3.72 21.04
C PRO A 252 19.25 -3.45 21.76
N LYS A 253 19.29 -3.00 23.03
CA LYS A 253 18.08 -2.78 23.86
C LYS A 253 17.01 -1.91 23.19
N HIS A 254 17.40 -1.04 22.26
CA HIS A 254 16.48 -0.22 21.48
C HIS A 254 15.79 -1.00 20.34
N ALA A 255 16.49 -1.93 19.69
CA ALA A 255 15.93 -2.79 18.66
C ALA A 255 14.88 -3.75 19.26
N SER A 256 15.20 -4.42 20.36
CA SER A 256 14.26 -5.33 21.03
C SER A 256 13.03 -4.61 21.58
N LYS A 257 13.18 -3.37 22.08
CA LYS A 257 12.04 -2.51 22.45
C LYS A 257 11.18 -2.15 21.22
N ALA A 258 11.79 -1.69 20.13
CA ALA A 258 11.06 -1.38 18.90
C ALA A 258 10.33 -2.60 18.33
N ARG A 259 10.93 -3.79 18.45
CA ARG A 259 10.33 -5.07 18.05
C ARG A 259 9.08 -5.41 18.86
N ALA A 260 9.13 -5.27 20.19
CA ALA A 260 7.97 -5.46 21.06
C ALA A 260 6.85 -4.44 20.76
N THR A 261 7.22 -3.18 20.51
CA THR A 261 6.27 -2.15 20.05
C THR A 261 5.65 -2.52 18.70
N ALA A 262 6.44 -2.97 17.73
CA ALA A 262 5.98 -3.35 16.40
C ALA A 262 4.99 -4.53 16.44
N ILE A 263 5.25 -5.56 17.25
CA ILE A 263 4.33 -6.68 17.46
C ILE A 263 3.00 -6.17 18.05
N SER A 264 3.05 -5.40 19.13
CA SER A 264 1.83 -4.89 19.79
C SER A 264 0.97 -3.99 18.90
N TYR A 265 1.60 -3.07 18.14
CA TYR A 265 0.87 -2.26 17.14
C TYR A 265 0.32 -3.10 15.99
N ALA A 266 1.05 -4.11 15.53
CA ALA A 266 0.61 -4.98 14.46
C ALA A 266 -0.58 -5.86 14.87
N GLU A 267 -0.57 -6.48 16.06
CA GLU A 267 -1.70 -7.24 16.60
C GLU A 267 -2.96 -6.37 16.76
N LYS A 268 -2.79 -5.14 17.25
CA LYS A 268 -3.85 -4.14 17.33
C LYS A 268 -4.42 -3.84 15.94
N LEU A 269 -3.57 -3.49 14.97
CA LEU A 269 -3.99 -3.19 13.59
C LEU A 269 -4.70 -4.38 12.93
N PHE A 270 -4.16 -5.58 13.07
CA PHE A 270 -4.75 -6.82 12.57
C PHE A 270 -6.15 -7.02 13.13
N SER A 271 -6.37 -6.75 14.41
CA SER A 271 -7.69 -6.84 15.03
C SER A 271 -8.62 -5.70 14.59
N THR A 272 -8.16 -4.44 14.63
CA THR A 272 -8.93 -3.24 14.28
C THR A 272 -9.42 -3.26 12.82
N HIS A 273 -8.58 -3.69 11.88
CA HIS A 273 -8.92 -3.76 10.45
C HIS A 273 -9.48 -5.14 10.03
N LYS A 274 -10.07 -5.91 10.96
CA LYS A 274 -10.71 -7.22 10.71
C LYS A 274 -9.83 -8.18 9.90
N TYR A 275 -8.58 -8.31 10.34
CA TYR A 275 -7.54 -9.16 9.74
C TYR A 275 -7.21 -8.75 8.28
N PHE A 276 -7.45 -7.48 7.95
CA PHE A 276 -7.34 -6.86 6.61
C PHE A 276 -8.28 -7.45 5.54
N LEU A 277 -9.22 -8.33 5.90
CA LEU A 277 -10.02 -9.12 4.93
C LEU A 277 -11.03 -8.29 4.13
N ASP A 278 -11.40 -7.10 4.60
CA ASP A 278 -12.25 -6.18 3.82
C ASP A 278 -11.45 -5.53 2.67
N PHE A 279 -10.13 -5.37 2.79
CA PHE A 279 -9.28 -4.86 1.70
C PHE A 279 -9.10 -5.88 0.54
N LEU A 280 -9.18 -7.18 0.83
CA LEU A 280 -9.24 -8.24 -0.20
C LEU A 280 -10.51 -8.19 -1.07
N LYS A 281 -11.50 -7.37 -0.70
CA LYS A 281 -12.74 -7.14 -1.48
C LYS A 281 -12.70 -5.83 -2.28
N SER A 282 -11.61 -5.07 -2.19
CA SER A 282 -11.44 -3.81 -2.92
C SER A 282 -11.49 -4.03 -4.43
N GLN A 283 -12.08 -3.09 -5.16
CA GLN A 283 -12.05 -3.10 -6.64
C GLN A 283 -10.61 -2.93 -7.16
N SER A 284 -9.75 -2.23 -6.40
CA SER A 284 -8.36 -1.99 -6.75
C SER A 284 -7.47 -3.24 -6.61
N PRO A 285 -6.88 -3.76 -7.69
CA PRO A 285 -5.92 -4.88 -7.61
C PRO A 285 -4.69 -4.52 -6.78
N ALA A 286 -4.26 -3.25 -6.80
CA ALA A 286 -3.12 -2.77 -6.01
C ALA A 286 -3.38 -2.93 -4.49
N ILE A 287 -4.60 -2.60 -4.02
CA ILE A 287 -4.99 -2.84 -2.62
C ILE A 287 -5.02 -4.34 -2.31
N ARG A 288 -5.64 -5.17 -3.15
CA ARG A 288 -5.74 -6.62 -2.91
C ARG A 288 -4.35 -7.28 -2.85
N SER A 289 -3.49 -6.96 -3.81
CA SER A 289 -2.10 -7.45 -3.87
C SER A 289 -1.27 -6.99 -2.66
N ALA A 290 -1.39 -5.73 -2.25
CA ALA A 290 -0.73 -5.22 -1.04
C ALA A 290 -1.26 -5.87 0.25
N THR A 291 -2.55 -6.22 0.28
CA THR A 291 -3.18 -6.91 1.42
C THR A 291 -2.63 -8.33 1.59
N TYR A 292 -2.46 -9.07 0.48
CA TYR A 292 -1.76 -10.37 0.53
C TYR A 292 -0.35 -10.21 1.11
N SER A 293 0.44 -9.22 0.65
CA SER A 293 1.77 -8.94 1.21
C SER A 293 1.75 -8.67 2.73
N VAL A 294 0.77 -7.91 3.24
CA VAL A 294 0.60 -7.70 4.69
C VAL A 294 0.32 -9.03 5.39
N ILE A 295 -0.67 -9.79 4.92
CA ILE A 295 -1.05 -11.08 5.53
C ILE A 295 0.16 -12.03 5.54
N ARG A 296 0.92 -12.11 4.45
CA ARG A 296 2.17 -12.88 4.38
C ARG A 296 3.19 -12.47 5.45
N SER A 297 3.42 -11.18 5.66
CA SER A 297 4.31 -10.69 6.72
C SER A 297 3.78 -10.98 8.13
N PHE A 298 2.46 -10.98 8.35
CA PHE A 298 1.88 -11.48 9.60
C PHE A 298 2.12 -12.99 9.78
N VAL A 299 1.88 -13.82 8.76
CA VAL A 299 2.13 -15.27 8.80
C VAL A 299 3.61 -15.58 9.07
N LYS A 300 4.54 -14.85 8.42
CA LYS A 300 5.99 -15.01 8.60
C LYS A 300 6.42 -14.65 10.02
N ASN A 301 6.01 -13.47 10.50
CA ASN A 301 6.66 -12.82 11.64
C ASN A 301 5.83 -12.81 12.93
N ILE A 302 4.49 -12.85 12.84
CA ILE A 302 3.55 -12.76 13.98
C ILE A 302 2.53 -13.92 13.93
N PRO A 303 2.99 -15.20 13.94
CA PRO A 303 2.10 -16.35 13.77
C PRO A 303 1.10 -16.53 14.92
N HIS A 304 1.38 -15.97 16.11
CA HIS A 304 0.47 -16.01 17.27
C HIS A 304 -0.75 -15.08 17.13
N ALA A 305 -0.73 -14.11 16.20
CA ALA A 305 -1.90 -13.31 15.88
C ALA A 305 -3.04 -14.15 15.24
N PHE A 306 -2.72 -15.33 14.72
CA PHE A 306 -3.67 -16.30 14.18
C PHE A 306 -4.03 -17.31 15.29
N ASN A 307 -5.21 -17.17 15.87
CA ASN A 307 -5.71 -17.96 16.99
C ASN A 307 -7.06 -18.60 16.66
N GLU A 308 -7.57 -19.48 17.53
CA GLU A 308 -8.81 -20.24 17.28
C GLU A 308 -10.02 -19.34 16.92
N GLY A 309 -10.10 -18.13 17.49
CA GLY A 309 -11.17 -17.18 17.24
C GLY A 309 -11.17 -16.53 15.84
N ASN A 310 -10.01 -16.50 15.15
CA ASN A 310 -9.90 -15.91 13.81
C ASN A 310 -9.42 -16.86 12.71
N MET A 311 -8.76 -17.98 13.07
CA MET A 311 -8.11 -18.92 12.17
C MET A 311 -9.04 -19.38 11.04
N LYS A 312 -10.25 -19.83 11.38
CA LYS A 312 -11.22 -20.34 10.37
C LYS A 312 -11.60 -19.28 9.34
N THR A 313 -11.81 -18.03 9.77
CA THR A 313 -12.19 -16.91 8.90
C THR A 313 -11.04 -16.50 7.98
N VAL A 314 -9.83 -16.41 8.54
CA VAL A 314 -8.63 -16.03 7.79
C VAL A 314 -8.19 -17.14 6.83
N ALA A 315 -8.21 -18.41 7.27
CA ALA A 315 -7.95 -19.57 6.42
C ALA A 315 -8.94 -19.67 5.25
N ALA A 316 -10.23 -19.41 5.47
CA ALA A 316 -11.24 -19.40 4.41
C ALA A 316 -10.96 -18.31 3.35
N ALA A 317 -10.42 -17.16 3.75
CA ALA A 317 -10.05 -16.09 2.82
C ALA A 317 -8.75 -16.41 2.05
N ILE A 318 -7.72 -16.92 2.72
CA ILE A 318 -6.41 -17.22 2.12
C ILE A 318 -6.47 -18.47 1.23
N LEU A 319 -6.97 -19.60 1.75
CA LEU A 319 -7.07 -20.85 0.97
C LEU A 319 -8.17 -20.76 -0.09
N GLY A 320 -9.17 -19.91 0.11
CA GLY A 320 -10.21 -19.59 -0.87
C GLY A 320 -9.82 -18.56 -1.93
N ALA A 321 -8.56 -18.09 -1.95
CA ALA A 321 -8.13 -16.93 -2.73
C ALA A 321 -8.26 -17.07 -4.26
N PHE A 322 -8.41 -18.28 -4.82
CA PHE A 322 -8.67 -18.55 -6.25
C PHE A 322 -9.93 -17.90 -6.86
N GLN A 323 -10.69 -17.13 -6.07
CA GLN A 323 -11.69 -16.18 -6.59
C GLN A 323 -11.05 -14.91 -7.20
N GLU A 324 -9.77 -14.65 -6.94
CA GLU A 324 -8.98 -13.61 -7.58
C GLU A 324 -8.84 -13.90 -9.09
N LYS A 325 -8.96 -12.84 -9.89
CA LYS A 325 -8.93 -12.92 -11.34
C LYS A 325 -7.92 -11.95 -11.95
N ASP A 326 -7.40 -11.03 -11.17
CA ASP A 326 -6.40 -10.08 -11.64
C ASP A 326 -4.99 -10.65 -11.48
N PRO A 327 -4.25 -10.89 -12.59
CA PRO A 327 -2.92 -11.50 -12.54
C PRO A 327 -1.90 -10.69 -11.74
N ALA A 328 -2.09 -9.37 -11.54
CA ALA A 328 -1.21 -8.53 -10.70
C ALA A 328 -1.31 -8.87 -9.19
N CYS A 329 -2.35 -9.60 -8.78
CA CYS A 329 -2.52 -10.09 -7.41
C CYS A 329 -1.94 -11.49 -7.21
N HIS A 330 -1.70 -12.26 -8.27
CA HIS A 330 -1.46 -13.70 -8.12
C HIS A 330 -0.10 -14.04 -7.49
N SER A 331 0.95 -13.23 -7.70
CA SER A 331 2.27 -13.47 -7.08
C SER A 331 2.19 -13.38 -5.55
N SER A 332 1.65 -12.28 -5.03
CA SER A 332 1.46 -12.07 -3.59
C SER A 332 0.42 -13.04 -3.00
N MET A 333 -0.64 -13.37 -3.74
CA MET A 333 -1.61 -14.41 -3.37
C MET A 333 -0.94 -15.78 -3.16
N TRP A 334 -0.16 -16.25 -4.14
CA TRP A 334 0.53 -17.54 -4.06
C TRP A 334 1.54 -17.57 -2.90
N ASP A 335 2.39 -16.54 -2.78
CA ASP A 335 3.35 -16.42 -1.68
C ASP A 335 2.67 -16.48 -0.30
N THR A 336 1.53 -15.80 -0.17
CA THR A 336 0.74 -15.78 1.07
C THR A 336 0.15 -17.15 1.37
N MET A 337 -0.49 -17.78 0.38
CA MET A 337 -1.21 -19.04 0.56
C MET A 337 -0.26 -20.22 0.82
N LEU A 338 0.87 -20.30 0.10
CA LEU A 338 1.88 -21.33 0.30
C LEU A 338 2.54 -21.20 1.68
N LEU A 339 2.90 -19.98 2.08
CA LEU A 339 3.46 -19.73 3.41
C LEU A 339 2.45 -20.03 4.53
N PHE A 340 1.19 -19.61 4.36
CA PHE A 340 0.11 -19.88 5.32
C PHE A 340 -0.14 -21.38 5.49
N SER A 341 -0.26 -22.13 4.39
CA SER A 341 -0.48 -23.57 4.41
C SER A 341 0.67 -24.32 5.08
N LYS A 342 1.92 -23.91 4.82
CA LYS A 342 3.11 -24.46 5.48
C LYS A 342 3.18 -24.08 6.97
N ARG A 343 2.74 -22.88 7.35
CA ARG A 343 2.81 -22.40 8.74
C ARG A 343 1.68 -22.95 9.63
N PHE A 344 0.52 -23.20 9.04
CA PHE A 344 -0.67 -23.70 9.73
C PHE A 344 -1.31 -24.90 8.99
N PRO A 345 -0.66 -26.09 8.95
CA PRO A 345 -1.20 -27.26 8.25
C PRO A 345 -2.60 -27.67 8.72
N ASN A 346 -2.90 -27.49 10.01
CA ASN A 346 -4.20 -27.81 10.60
C ASN A 346 -5.33 -26.83 10.17
N SER A 347 -5.03 -25.71 9.52
CA SER A 347 -6.06 -24.75 9.06
C SER A 347 -7.05 -25.37 8.06
N TRP A 348 -6.57 -26.32 7.25
CA TRP A 348 -7.33 -27.02 6.23
C TRP A 348 -8.52 -27.83 6.79
N THR A 349 -8.36 -28.45 7.96
CA THR A 349 -9.41 -29.31 8.55
C THR A 349 -10.63 -28.52 9.05
N THR A 350 -10.49 -27.21 9.24
CA THR A 350 -11.56 -26.33 9.75
C THR A 350 -12.57 -25.90 8.67
N LEU A 351 -12.31 -26.22 7.40
CA LEU A 351 -12.99 -25.70 6.22
C LEU A 351 -13.68 -26.80 5.41
N ASN A 352 -14.75 -26.43 4.68
CA ASN A 352 -15.24 -27.26 3.58
C ASN A 352 -14.31 -27.06 2.36
N ILE A 353 -13.26 -27.88 2.26
CA ILE A 353 -12.20 -27.72 1.27
C ILE A 353 -12.71 -27.82 -0.17
N HIS A 354 -13.66 -28.72 -0.45
CA HIS A 354 -14.26 -28.83 -1.78
C HIS A 354 -14.97 -27.53 -2.22
N LYS A 355 -15.77 -26.92 -1.34
CA LYS A 355 -16.54 -25.71 -1.65
C LYS A 355 -15.68 -24.45 -1.62
N THR A 356 -14.79 -24.33 -0.63
CA THR A 356 -13.99 -23.12 -0.38
C THR A 356 -12.76 -23.04 -1.26
N VAL A 357 -12.08 -24.17 -1.51
CA VAL A 357 -10.80 -24.22 -2.22
C VAL A 357 -10.98 -24.86 -3.60
N LEU A 358 -11.34 -26.14 -3.69
CA LEU A 358 -11.24 -26.92 -4.93
C LEU A 358 -12.13 -26.37 -6.06
N ASN A 359 -13.40 -26.08 -5.79
CA ASN A 359 -14.30 -25.49 -6.80
C ASN A 359 -13.76 -24.18 -7.42
N ARG A 360 -13.04 -23.38 -6.62
CA ARG A 360 -12.43 -22.12 -7.07
C ARG A 360 -11.12 -22.38 -7.81
N PHE A 361 -10.31 -23.31 -7.31
CA PHE A 361 -9.07 -23.74 -7.97
C PHE A 361 -9.33 -24.36 -9.35
N TRP A 362 -10.36 -25.20 -9.48
CA TRP A 362 -10.84 -25.74 -10.76
C TRP A 362 -11.26 -24.62 -11.72
N HIS A 363 -11.97 -23.60 -11.22
CA HIS A 363 -12.30 -22.41 -12.01
C HIS A 363 -11.06 -21.61 -12.42
N PHE A 364 -10.08 -21.47 -11.54
CA PHE A 364 -8.82 -20.77 -11.81
C PHE A 364 -7.98 -21.48 -12.89
N LEU A 365 -7.77 -22.79 -12.75
CA LEU A 365 -7.03 -23.62 -13.70
C LEU A 365 -7.69 -23.64 -15.09
N ARG A 366 -9.00 -23.87 -15.18
CA ARG A 366 -9.69 -23.96 -16.48
C ARG A 366 -9.79 -22.64 -17.23
N ASN A 367 -9.62 -21.51 -16.53
CA ASN A 367 -9.45 -20.19 -17.13
C ASN A 367 -7.97 -19.83 -17.34
N GLY A 368 -7.05 -20.80 -17.37
CA GLY A 368 -5.62 -20.59 -17.64
C GLY A 368 -4.95 -19.64 -16.64
N CYS A 369 -5.34 -19.71 -15.37
CA CYS A 369 -4.85 -18.85 -14.29
C CYS A 369 -5.03 -17.34 -14.58
N PHE A 370 -6.05 -16.97 -15.37
CA PHE A 370 -6.38 -15.59 -15.79
C PHE A 370 -5.18 -14.76 -16.29
N GLY A 371 -4.26 -15.36 -17.05
CA GLY A 371 -3.13 -14.63 -17.66
C GLY A 371 -1.87 -14.56 -16.79
N SER A 372 -1.80 -15.34 -15.71
CA SER A 372 -0.65 -15.41 -14.79
C SER A 372 0.19 -16.69 -14.94
N GLN A 373 0.18 -17.33 -16.11
CA GLN A 373 0.77 -18.64 -16.37
C GLN A 373 2.21 -18.76 -15.84
N GLN A 374 3.06 -17.76 -16.09
CA GLN A 374 4.46 -17.72 -15.63
C GLN A 374 4.63 -17.75 -14.10
N VAL A 375 3.63 -17.29 -13.34
CA VAL A 375 3.65 -17.22 -11.87
C VAL A 375 2.93 -18.42 -11.26
N SER A 376 1.75 -18.73 -11.79
CA SER A 376 0.85 -19.73 -11.21
C SER A 376 1.25 -21.17 -11.52
N TYR A 377 1.80 -21.44 -12.69
CA TYR A 377 2.18 -22.81 -13.08
C TYR A 377 3.36 -23.37 -12.25
N PRO A 378 4.45 -22.63 -11.98
CA PRO A 378 5.48 -23.06 -11.03
C PRO A 378 4.97 -23.29 -9.59
N ALA A 379 3.93 -22.57 -9.18
CA ALA A 379 3.36 -22.69 -7.83
C ALA A 379 2.50 -23.96 -7.63
N LEU A 380 2.07 -24.65 -8.69
CA LEU A 380 1.12 -25.76 -8.58
C LEU A 380 1.64 -26.94 -7.76
N ILE A 381 2.90 -27.36 -7.94
CA ILE A 381 3.48 -28.46 -7.14
C ILE A 381 3.57 -28.07 -5.68
N LEU A 382 4.09 -26.86 -5.40
CA LEU A 382 4.22 -26.35 -4.03
C LEU A 382 2.85 -26.33 -3.33
N PHE A 383 1.79 -26.01 -4.06
CA PHE A 383 0.43 -26.02 -3.56
C PHE A 383 -0.08 -27.43 -3.30
N LEU A 384 0.07 -28.35 -4.26
CA LEU A 384 -0.28 -29.76 -4.13
C LEU A 384 0.43 -30.43 -2.94
N ASP A 385 1.70 -30.09 -2.69
CA ASP A 385 2.44 -30.60 -1.53
C ASP A 385 1.90 -30.10 -0.19
N THR A 386 1.36 -28.88 -0.13
CA THR A 386 0.77 -28.32 1.10
C THR A 386 -0.62 -28.85 1.45
N MET A 387 -1.26 -29.60 0.55
CA MET A 387 -2.59 -30.17 0.80
C MET A 387 -2.50 -31.41 1.72
N PRO A 388 -3.29 -31.48 2.80
CA PRO A 388 -3.38 -32.69 3.62
C PRO A 388 -4.16 -33.81 2.89
N PRO A 389 -3.69 -35.07 2.91
CA PRO A 389 -4.42 -36.24 2.46
C PRO A 389 -5.89 -36.29 2.89
N GLU A 390 -6.12 -36.03 4.18
CA GLU A 390 -7.41 -36.14 4.86
C GLU A 390 -8.38 -35.04 4.46
N ALA A 391 -7.86 -33.95 3.87
CA ALA A 391 -8.63 -32.80 3.44
C ALA A 391 -9.20 -32.93 2.02
N ILE A 392 -8.72 -33.90 1.22
CA ILE A 392 -9.19 -34.15 -0.15
C ILE A 392 -9.70 -35.59 -0.27
N VAL A 393 -11.00 -35.73 -0.05
CA VAL A 393 -11.71 -36.99 -0.34
C VAL A 393 -11.98 -37.06 -1.85
N GLY A 394 -11.29 -37.93 -2.57
CA GLY A 394 -11.70 -38.25 -3.94
C GLY A 394 -10.70 -39.04 -4.78
N GLU A 395 -11.10 -40.26 -5.16
CA GLU A 395 -10.51 -41.05 -6.28
C GLU A 395 -10.41 -40.24 -7.59
N LYS A 396 -11.21 -39.19 -7.73
CA LYS A 396 -11.29 -38.30 -8.89
C LYS A 396 -10.41 -37.05 -8.80
N PHE A 397 -9.73 -36.77 -7.69
CA PHE A 397 -9.00 -35.50 -7.51
C PHE A 397 -7.99 -35.23 -8.63
N PHE A 398 -7.12 -36.19 -8.93
CA PHE A 398 -6.13 -36.05 -10.02
C PHE A 398 -6.81 -35.93 -11.39
N LEU A 399 -7.90 -36.65 -11.63
CA LEU A 399 -8.66 -36.57 -12.87
C LEU A 399 -9.23 -35.16 -13.07
N GLU A 400 -9.87 -34.59 -12.04
CA GLU A 400 -10.41 -33.22 -12.06
C GLU A 400 -9.29 -32.18 -12.19
N PHE A 401 -8.17 -32.36 -11.48
CA PHE A 401 -6.99 -31.49 -11.58
C PHE A 401 -6.48 -31.42 -13.02
N PHE A 402 -6.17 -32.56 -13.65
CA PHE A 402 -5.64 -32.59 -15.01
C PHE A 402 -6.67 -32.17 -16.06
N GLN A 403 -7.96 -32.47 -15.86
CA GLN A 403 -9.02 -31.97 -16.76
C GLN A 403 -9.14 -30.43 -16.72
N ASN A 404 -9.16 -29.82 -15.53
CA ASN A 404 -9.25 -28.36 -15.41
C ASN A 404 -7.95 -27.68 -15.88
N LEU A 405 -6.78 -28.22 -15.53
CA LEU A 405 -5.49 -27.72 -16.05
C LEU A 405 -5.44 -27.79 -17.58
N TRP A 406 -5.81 -28.93 -18.18
CA TRP A 406 -5.84 -29.11 -19.62
C TRP A 406 -6.88 -28.21 -20.31
N ALA A 407 -8.01 -27.92 -19.68
CA ALA A 407 -8.98 -26.95 -20.19
C ALA A 407 -8.39 -25.54 -20.33
N GLY A 408 -7.53 -25.12 -19.38
CA GLY A 408 -6.86 -23.81 -19.40
C GLY A 408 -5.74 -23.63 -20.43
N ARG A 409 -5.35 -24.68 -21.18
CA ARG A 409 -4.17 -24.68 -22.06
C ARG A 409 -4.21 -23.68 -23.22
N ASN A 410 -5.41 -23.39 -23.73
CA ASN A 410 -5.61 -22.60 -24.95
C ASN A 410 -6.41 -21.32 -24.67
N GLN A 411 -5.72 -20.27 -24.23
CA GLN A 411 -6.27 -18.90 -24.24
C GLN A 411 -5.98 -18.22 -25.59
N SER A 412 -6.91 -17.38 -26.05
CA SER A 412 -6.88 -16.70 -27.36
C SER A 412 -5.62 -15.85 -27.63
N TYR A 413 -4.86 -15.48 -26.59
CA TYR A 413 -3.68 -14.61 -26.67
C TYR A 413 -2.44 -15.18 -25.95
N SER A 414 -2.38 -16.51 -25.75
CA SER A 414 -1.25 -17.17 -25.06
C SER A 414 0.07 -17.05 -25.84
N LEU A 415 1.11 -16.50 -25.19
CA LEU A 415 2.47 -16.39 -25.72
C LEU A 415 3.17 -17.76 -25.73
N ASN A 416 4.22 -17.90 -26.52
CA ASN A 416 5.02 -19.13 -26.56
C ASN A 416 5.59 -19.50 -25.18
N ALA A 417 5.99 -18.52 -24.37
CA ALA A 417 6.44 -18.74 -23.00
C ALA A 417 5.34 -19.36 -22.12
N ASP A 418 4.07 -19.00 -22.29
CA ASP A 418 2.96 -19.51 -21.48
C ASP A 418 2.64 -20.96 -21.83
N ARG A 419 2.80 -21.33 -23.11
CA ARG A 419 2.69 -22.72 -23.56
C ARG A 419 3.81 -23.58 -22.99
N VAL A 420 5.04 -23.07 -22.96
CA VAL A 420 6.18 -23.77 -22.32
C VAL A 420 5.93 -23.94 -20.82
N ALA A 421 5.53 -22.88 -20.11
CA ALA A 421 5.19 -22.95 -18.69
C ALA A 421 4.04 -23.95 -18.41
N PHE A 422 3.03 -23.99 -19.28
CA PHE A 422 1.95 -24.98 -19.21
C PHE A 422 2.47 -26.42 -19.33
N PHE A 423 3.25 -26.74 -20.37
CA PHE A 423 3.73 -28.10 -20.58
C PHE A 423 4.73 -28.55 -19.49
N LEU A 424 5.54 -27.63 -18.97
CA LEU A 424 6.42 -27.89 -17.82
C LEU A 424 5.58 -28.27 -16.58
N ALA A 425 4.65 -27.41 -16.16
CA ALA A 425 3.83 -27.70 -14.97
C ALA A 425 2.90 -28.89 -15.15
N PHE A 426 2.36 -29.14 -16.35
CA PHE A 426 1.58 -30.35 -16.63
C PHE A 426 2.42 -31.62 -16.44
N ARG A 427 3.63 -31.65 -17.02
CA ARG A 427 4.60 -32.76 -16.85
C ARG A 427 4.96 -32.95 -15.38
N GLU A 428 5.31 -31.86 -14.70
CA GLU A 428 5.85 -31.92 -13.34
C GLU A 428 4.77 -32.26 -12.32
N CYS A 429 3.55 -31.73 -12.45
CA CYS A 429 2.41 -32.16 -11.63
C CYS A 429 2.02 -33.62 -11.90
N PHE A 430 2.17 -34.12 -13.14
CA PHE A 430 1.92 -35.52 -13.47
C PHE A 430 2.94 -36.45 -12.82
N LEU A 431 4.23 -36.13 -12.90
CA LEU A 431 5.29 -36.88 -12.20
C LEU A 431 5.11 -36.83 -10.68
N TRP A 432 4.81 -35.66 -10.12
CA TRP A 432 4.49 -35.50 -8.70
C TRP A 432 3.29 -36.37 -8.30
N GLY A 433 2.21 -36.37 -9.09
CA GLY A 433 1.01 -37.15 -8.83
C GLY A 433 1.26 -38.66 -8.84
N LEU A 434 2.10 -39.16 -9.75
CA LEU A 434 2.52 -40.57 -9.75
C LEU A 434 3.34 -40.93 -8.50
N GLN A 435 4.28 -40.07 -8.09
CA GLN A 435 5.10 -40.28 -6.90
C GLN A 435 4.30 -40.20 -5.59
N ASN A 436 3.24 -39.37 -5.56
CA ASN A 436 2.43 -39.09 -4.39
C ASN A 436 1.07 -39.81 -4.41
N ALA A 437 0.80 -40.70 -5.38
CA ALA A 437 -0.49 -41.39 -5.50
C ALA A 437 -0.90 -42.13 -4.22
N SER A 438 0.08 -42.73 -3.53
CA SER A 438 -0.11 -43.43 -2.25
C SER A 438 -0.58 -42.53 -1.10
N ARG A 439 -0.33 -41.21 -1.14
CA ARG A 439 -0.86 -40.25 -0.15
C ARG A 439 -2.37 -40.12 -0.22
N TRP A 440 -2.96 -40.31 -1.41
CA TRP A 440 -4.38 -40.04 -1.67
C TRP A 440 -5.22 -41.32 -1.82
N SER A 441 -4.56 -42.49 -1.97
CA SER A 441 -5.22 -43.78 -1.88
C SER A 441 -5.43 -44.18 -0.41
N SER A 442 -6.60 -43.84 0.14
CA SER A 442 -7.08 -44.56 1.31
C SER A 442 -7.35 -46.02 0.90
N LEU A 443 -6.42 -46.91 1.22
CA LEU A 443 -6.67 -48.34 1.24
C LEU A 443 -7.84 -48.58 2.21
N SER A 444 -9.00 -48.92 1.66
CA SER A 444 -10.20 -49.32 2.40
C SER A 444 -9.98 -50.69 3.04
N VAL A 445 -9.26 -50.70 4.16
CA VAL A 445 -9.08 -51.88 5.03
C VAL A 445 -9.85 -51.68 6.33
N SER A 446 -11.17 -51.88 6.22
CA SER A 446 -12.04 -52.38 7.29
C SER A 446 -13.36 -52.85 6.66
#